data_AF-A0A0F9LGQ4-F1
#
_entry.id   AF-A0A0F9LGQ4-F1
#
_cell.length_a   1.000
_cell.length_b   1.000
_cell.length_c   1.000
_cell.angle_alpha   90.00
_cell.angle_beta   90.00
_cell.angle_gamma   90.00
#
_symmetry.space_group_name_H-M   'P 1'
#
loop_
_entity.id
_entity.type
_entity.pdbx_description
1 polymer ?
#
loop_
_entity_poly.entity_id
_entity_poly.type
_entity_poly.pdbx_seq_one_letter_code
_entity_poly.pdbx_strand_id
1 'polypeptide(L)'
;MGRPIDKNFIGDPADAGLQINLTTATLFDGTTLTGPWIVRQRTNLKYEITDGTNTGVLSLISGTGQAPAGFATLRVVPVGEGPTEYLRSLHGNTVKTWQGNIYSWVHQLEGKTATEKGQADFSPAMS
;
A
#
# COMPACT_ATOMS: atom_id res chain seq x y z
N MET A 1 25.87 -1.80 16.11
CA MET A 1 25.63 -0.84 15.02
C MET A 1 24.25 -1.10 14.46
N GLY A 2 23.28 -0.21 14.69
CA GLY A 2 21.91 -0.39 14.20
C GLY A 2 21.88 -0.34 12.68
N ARG A 3 21.25 -1.34 12.05
CA ARG A 3 21.08 -1.37 10.59
C ARG A 3 20.37 -0.08 10.16
N PRO A 4 20.86 0.63 9.12
CA PRO A 4 20.14 1.76 8.56
C PRO A 4 18.71 1.33 8.23
N ILE A 5 17.70 2.05 8.75
CA ILE A 5 16.31 1.88 8.31
C ILE A 5 16.31 2.13 6.80
N ASP A 6 16.09 1.05 6.04
CA ASP A 6 15.99 1.09 4.60
C ASP A 6 14.71 1.87 4.29
N LYS A 7 14.83 3.14 3.86
CA LYS A 7 13.72 4.10 3.71
C LYS A 7 12.59 3.65 2.76
N ASN A 8 12.80 2.52 2.11
CA ASN A 8 11.92 1.90 1.14
C ASN A 8 11.17 0.67 1.69
N PHE A 9 11.52 0.21 2.89
CA PHE A 9 10.91 -0.98 3.48
C PHE A 9 9.64 -0.59 4.23
N ILE A 10 8.53 -1.18 3.83
CA ILE A 10 7.18 -0.83 4.32
C ILE A 10 6.67 -1.89 5.30
N GLY A 11 7.09 -3.16 5.15
CA GLY A 11 6.73 -4.24 6.06
C GLY A 11 7.62 -5.47 5.89
N ASP A 12 7.71 -6.30 6.93
CA ASP A 12 8.47 -7.55 6.90
C ASP A 12 7.71 -8.61 6.08
N PRO A 13 8.33 -9.26 5.06
CA PRO A 13 7.72 -10.37 4.34
C PRO A 13 7.40 -11.59 5.22
N ALA A 14 8.02 -11.73 6.39
CA ALA A 14 7.82 -12.86 7.31
C ALA A 14 6.78 -12.60 8.42
N ASP A 15 6.41 -11.34 8.71
CA ASP A 15 5.43 -10.98 9.74
C ASP A 15 4.16 -10.37 9.13
N ALA A 16 3.21 -11.24 8.77
CA ALA A 16 1.87 -10.84 8.33
C ALA A 16 1.12 -10.12 9.47
N GLY A 17 0.70 -8.87 9.23
CA GLY A 17 -0.08 -8.07 10.20
C GLY A 17 0.31 -6.59 10.31
N LEU A 18 1.44 -6.19 9.72
CA LEU A 18 1.96 -4.81 9.76
C LEU A 18 2.03 -4.13 8.39
N GLN A 19 1.36 -4.69 7.40
CA GLN A 19 1.60 -4.38 5.98
C GLN A 19 0.38 -3.73 5.32
N ILE A 20 0.62 -3.08 4.17
CA ILE A 20 -0.45 -2.53 3.33
C ILE A 20 -1.04 -3.66 2.50
N ASN A 21 -2.21 -4.13 2.92
CA ASN A 21 -2.89 -5.26 2.29
C ASN A 21 -3.65 -4.82 1.03
N LEU A 22 -3.55 -5.67 0.02
CA LEU A 22 -4.33 -5.65 -1.22
C LEU A 22 -5.34 -6.81 -1.16
N THR A 23 -6.53 -6.62 -1.73
CA THR A 23 -7.53 -7.70 -1.81
C THR A 23 -7.06 -8.81 -2.75
N THR A 24 -6.68 -8.42 -3.96
CA THR A 24 -6.14 -9.28 -5.00
C THR A 24 -5.15 -8.49 -5.82
N ALA A 25 -4.16 -9.17 -6.39
CA ALA A 25 -3.21 -8.54 -7.30
C ALA A 25 -2.74 -9.56 -8.34
N THR A 26 -2.65 -9.15 -9.60
CA THR A 26 -2.16 -10.04 -10.66
C THR A 26 -0.79 -9.56 -11.12
N LEU A 27 0.21 -10.42 -11.01
CA LEU A 27 1.58 -10.17 -11.45
C LEU A 27 1.69 -10.16 -12.99
N PHE A 28 2.80 -9.64 -13.52
CA PHE A 28 3.02 -9.55 -14.98
C PHE A 28 3.06 -10.90 -15.70
N ASP A 29 3.41 -11.97 -14.98
CA ASP A 29 3.41 -13.35 -15.48
C ASP A 29 2.01 -14.00 -15.49
N GLY A 30 0.98 -13.26 -15.03
CA GLY A 30 -0.39 -13.74 -14.91
C GLY A 30 -0.70 -14.41 -13.56
N THR A 31 0.28 -14.52 -12.65
CA THR A 31 0.05 -15.10 -11.32
C THR A 31 -0.86 -14.19 -10.49
N THR A 32 -2.01 -14.70 -10.06
CA THR A 32 -2.93 -13.98 -9.16
C THR A 32 -2.61 -14.30 -7.71
N LEU A 33 -2.35 -13.26 -6.93
CA LEU A 33 -2.16 -13.29 -5.49
C LEU A 33 -3.46 -12.87 -4.80
N THR A 34 -3.84 -13.58 -3.74
CA THR A 34 -5.04 -13.29 -2.94
C THR A 34 -4.62 -12.84 -1.55
N GLY A 35 -5.09 -11.67 -1.13
CA GLY A 35 -4.64 -11.02 0.11
C GLY A 35 -3.16 -10.62 0.16
N PRO A 36 -2.47 -10.26 -0.94
CA PRO A 36 -1.05 -9.94 -0.86
C PRO A 36 -0.83 -8.60 -0.16
N TRP A 37 0.40 -8.35 0.28
CA TRP A 37 0.77 -7.11 0.94
C TRP A 37 2.04 -6.50 0.39
N ILE A 38 2.18 -5.17 0.51
CA ILE A 38 3.40 -4.46 0.12
C ILE A 38 4.49 -4.66 1.16
N VAL A 39 5.67 -5.09 0.70
CA VAL A 39 6.87 -5.23 1.54
C VAL A 39 7.87 -4.10 1.31
N ARG A 40 7.96 -3.58 0.06
CA ARG A 40 8.98 -2.59 -0.30
C ARG A 40 8.56 -1.70 -1.46
N GLN A 41 8.89 -0.42 -1.39
CA GLN A 41 8.89 0.46 -2.57
C GLN A 41 10.18 0.26 -3.37
N ARG A 42 10.06 -0.11 -4.66
CA ARG A 42 11.22 -0.30 -5.56
C ARG A 42 11.64 0.99 -6.22
N THR A 43 10.67 1.73 -6.76
CA THR A 43 10.87 3.03 -7.41
C THR A 43 9.57 3.81 -7.32
N ASN A 44 9.52 5.01 -7.90
CA ASN A 44 8.30 5.79 -8.01
C ASN A 44 7.21 4.92 -8.66
N LEU A 45 6.10 4.75 -7.96
CA LEU A 45 4.96 3.90 -8.31
C LEU A 45 5.17 2.37 -8.32
N LYS A 46 6.39 1.83 -8.21
CA LYS A 46 6.59 0.36 -8.20
C LYS A 46 6.81 -0.18 -6.80
N TYR A 47 6.08 -1.25 -6.48
CA TYR A 47 6.07 -1.87 -5.16
C TYR A 47 6.27 -3.37 -5.31
N GLU A 48 7.12 -3.90 -4.45
CA GLU A 48 7.23 -5.33 -4.24
C GLU A 48 6.12 -5.76 -3.28
N ILE A 49 5.41 -6.80 -3.69
CA ILE A 49 4.31 -7.40 -2.97
C ILE A 49 4.54 -8.89 -2.79
N THR A 50 3.98 -9.46 -1.73
CA THR A 50 4.02 -10.90 -1.49
C THR A 50 2.74 -11.37 -0.82
N ASP A 51 2.37 -12.63 -1.01
CA ASP A 51 1.36 -13.36 -0.24
C ASP A 51 2.00 -14.33 0.77
N GLY A 52 3.31 -14.23 0.98
CA GLY A 52 4.11 -15.14 1.82
C GLY A 52 4.65 -16.38 1.08
N THR A 53 4.14 -16.68 -0.12
CA THR A 53 4.61 -17.79 -0.97
C THR A 53 5.23 -17.29 -2.26
N ASN A 54 4.55 -16.36 -2.91
CA ASN A 54 4.94 -15.74 -4.16
C ASN A 54 5.29 -14.27 -3.91
N THR A 55 6.30 -13.77 -4.61
CA THR A 55 6.72 -12.38 -4.55
C THR A 55 6.77 -11.81 -5.95
N GLY A 56 6.27 -10.60 -6.14
CA GLY A 56 6.28 -9.92 -7.43
C GLY A 56 6.32 -8.41 -7.29
N VAL A 57 6.48 -7.73 -8.43
CA VAL A 57 6.52 -6.27 -8.48
C VAL A 57 5.33 -5.76 -9.29
N LEU A 58 4.58 -4.83 -8.72
CA LEU A 58 3.46 -4.16 -9.37
C LEU A 58 3.68 -2.66 -9.43
N SER A 59 3.01 -2.02 -10.39
CA SER A 59 2.92 -0.56 -10.47
C SER A 59 1.56 -0.07 -9.97
N LEU A 60 1.52 0.92 -9.08
CA LEU A 60 0.27 1.52 -8.65
C LEU A 60 -0.27 2.47 -9.71
N ILE A 61 -1.58 2.37 -9.95
CA ILE A 61 -2.33 3.23 -10.87
C ILE A 61 -3.50 3.89 -10.15
N SER A 62 -4.00 4.98 -10.73
CA SER A 62 -5.29 5.56 -10.35
C SER A 62 -6.41 4.71 -10.93
N GLY A 63 -7.46 4.41 -10.16
CA GLY A 63 -8.67 3.84 -10.74
C GLY A 63 -9.62 3.14 -9.78
N THR A 64 -10.91 3.27 -10.09
CA THR A 64 -12.01 2.43 -9.59
C THR A 64 -12.19 1.26 -10.56
N GLY A 65 -11.62 0.09 -10.29
CA GLY A 65 -11.80 -1.08 -11.16
C GLY A 65 -10.71 -2.15 -11.04
N GLN A 66 -10.88 -3.24 -11.78
CA GLN A 66 -9.91 -4.33 -11.85
C GLN A 66 -8.63 -3.84 -12.54
N ALA A 67 -7.52 -3.85 -11.82
CA ALA A 67 -6.23 -3.50 -12.38
C ALA A 67 -5.74 -4.60 -13.35
N PRO A 68 -5.12 -4.23 -14.48
CA PRO A 68 -4.50 -5.21 -15.37
C PRO A 68 -3.29 -5.89 -14.70
N ALA A 69 -2.88 -7.02 -15.24
CA ALA A 69 -1.68 -7.74 -14.80
C ALA A 69 -0.45 -6.81 -14.76
N GLY A 70 0.29 -6.84 -13.66
CA GLY A 70 1.42 -5.94 -13.41
C GLY A 70 1.05 -4.62 -12.73
N PHE A 71 -0.24 -4.38 -12.48
CA PHE A 71 -0.74 -3.15 -11.86
C PHE A 71 -1.66 -3.44 -10.67
N ALA A 72 -1.77 -2.45 -9.78
CA ALA A 72 -2.71 -2.49 -8.66
C ALA A 72 -3.25 -1.09 -8.35
N THR A 73 -4.41 -1.04 -7.70
CA THR A 73 -4.98 0.17 -7.12
C THR A 73 -4.98 0.02 -5.60
N LEU A 74 -4.70 1.10 -4.88
CA LEU A 74 -4.72 1.12 -3.42
C LEU A 74 -5.60 2.24 -2.93
N ARG A 75 -6.60 1.87 -2.12
CA ARG A 75 -7.57 2.81 -1.58
C ARG A 75 -7.01 3.46 -0.32
N VAL A 76 -6.99 4.78 -0.33
CA VAL A 76 -6.64 5.63 0.80
C VAL A 76 -7.94 6.08 1.46
N VAL A 77 -8.06 5.85 2.76
CA VAL A 77 -9.21 6.22 3.57
C VAL A 77 -8.77 7.33 4.54
N PRO A 78 -8.97 8.61 4.19
CA PRO A 78 -8.64 9.73 5.07
C PRO A 78 -9.59 9.79 6.26
N VAL A 79 -9.07 10.23 7.40
CA VAL A 79 -9.86 10.42 8.63
C VAL A 79 -10.61 11.74 8.60
N GLY A 80 -11.89 11.72 9.01
CA GLY A 80 -12.72 12.93 9.16
C GLY A 80 -13.66 13.20 7.98
N GLU A 81 -13.95 12.17 7.18
CA GLU A 81 -14.81 12.16 5.98
C GLU A 81 -14.24 12.91 4.78
N GLY A 82 -14.10 12.16 3.69
CA GLY A 82 -13.66 12.61 2.37
C GLY A 82 -13.95 11.50 1.35
N PRO A 83 -13.99 11.81 0.04
CA PRO A 83 -14.18 10.78 -0.97
C PRO A 83 -13.06 9.74 -0.88
N THR A 84 -13.34 8.58 -1.46
CA THR A 84 -12.31 7.55 -1.63
C THR A 84 -11.19 8.06 -2.52
N GLU A 85 -9.95 7.92 -2.05
CA GLU A 85 -8.77 8.33 -2.80
C GLU A 85 -7.88 7.15 -3.15
N TYR A 86 -6.96 7.37 -4.09
CA TYR A 86 -6.05 6.34 -4.57
C TYR A 86 -4.61 6.71 -4.28
N LEU A 87 -3.85 5.76 -3.72
CA LEU A 87 -2.44 5.96 -3.44
C LEU A 87 -1.67 6.15 -4.74
N ARG A 88 -0.97 7.28 -4.83
CA ARG A 88 0.01 7.57 -5.88
C ARG A 88 1.40 7.22 -5.39
N SER A 89 1.80 7.71 -4.22
CA SER A 89 3.07 7.28 -3.63
C SER A 89 3.04 7.26 -2.12
N LEU A 90 3.77 6.30 -1.57
CA LEU A 90 4.08 6.23 -0.15
C LEU A 90 5.58 6.44 0.02
N HIS A 91 5.97 7.39 0.87
CA HIS A 91 7.36 7.61 1.23
C HIS A 91 7.46 7.79 2.75
N GLY A 92 7.99 6.78 3.45
CA GLY A 92 7.89 6.70 4.90
C GLY A 92 6.43 6.80 5.34
N ASN A 93 6.12 7.74 6.22
CA ASN A 93 4.76 7.98 6.71
C ASN A 93 3.98 9.00 5.87
N THR A 94 4.44 9.35 4.67
CA THR A 94 3.75 10.33 3.82
C THR A 94 3.01 9.62 2.69
N VAL A 95 1.69 9.73 2.70
CA VAL A 95 0.78 9.25 1.65
C VAL A 95 0.48 10.40 0.70
N LYS A 96 0.75 10.21 -0.59
CA LYS A 96 0.35 11.12 -1.65
C LYS A 96 -0.69 10.43 -2.52
N THR A 97 -1.81 11.10 -2.76
CA THR A 97 -2.90 10.54 -3.56
C THR A 97 -2.88 11.06 -4.99
N TRP A 98 -3.58 10.37 -5.89
CA TRP A 98 -3.79 10.82 -7.27
C TRP A 98 -4.67 12.07 -7.34
N GLN A 99 -5.49 12.30 -6.32
CA GLN A 99 -6.33 13.48 -6.14
C GLN A 99 -5.52 14.71 -5.69
N GLY A 100 -4.21 14.55 -5.45
CA GLY A 100 -3.31 15.64 -5.08
C GLY A 100 -3.22 15.92 -3.58
N ASN A 101 -3.92 15.13 -2.76
CA ASN A 101 -3.89 15.28 -1.31
C ASN A 101 -2.69 14.56 -0.71
N ILE A 102 -2.28 15.04 0.47
CA ILE A 102 -1.18 14.49 1.23
C ILE A 102 -1.67 14.19 2.64
N TYR A 103 -1.44 12.96 3.10
CA TYR A 103 -1.82 12.48 4.41
C TYR A 103 -0.62 11.92 5.16
N SER A 104 -0.67 12.00 6.48
CA SER A 104 0.24 11.25 7.34
C SER A 104 -0.31 9.83 7.54
N TRP A 105 0.45 8.83 7.12
CA TRP A 105 0.14 7.45 7.43
C TRP A 105 0.50 7.16 8.89
N VAL A 106 -0.49 6.68 9.63
CA VAL A 106 -0.29 6.20 11.00
C VAL A 106 -0.15 4.69 10.94
N HIS A 107 1.05 4.21 11.26
CA HIS A 107 1.31 2.78 11.35
C HIS A 107 0.48 2.16 12.48
N GLN A 108 -0.14 1.01 12.19
CA GLN A 108 -0.86 0.21 13.20
C GLN A 108 0.08 -0.48 14.22
N LEU A 109 1.41 -0.39 14.04
CA LEU A 109 2.46 -0.97 14.89
C LEU A 109 2.38 -0.61 16.39
N GLU A 110 1.64 0.43 16.75
CA GLU A 110 1.47 0.87 18.14
C GLU A 110 0.00 0.79 18.63
N GLY A 111 -0.88 0.05 17.93
CA GLY A 111 -2.31 0.08 18.20
C GLY A 111 -2.95 1.44 17.88
N LYS A 112 -2.24 2.28 17.12
CA LYS A 112 -2.68 3.60 16.69
C LYS A 112 -3.38 3.46 15.34
N THR A 113 -4.69 3.57 15.35
CA THR A 113 -5.48 3.83 14.13
C THR A 113 -5.42 5.31 13.80
N ALA A 114 -5.56 5.66 12.53
CA ALA A 114 -5.71 7.06 12.15
C ALA A 114 -6.99 7.63 12.81
N THR A 115 -6.85 8.62 13.71
CA THR A 115 -7.97 9.21 14.48
C THR A 115 -8.10 10.71 14.31
N GLU A 116 -7.13 11.37 13.67
CA GLU A 116 -7.10 12.82 13.49
C GLU A 116 -7.19 13.23 12.03
N LYS A 117 -7.82 14.38 11.77
CA LYS A 117 -7.90 14.98 10.43
C LYS A 117 -6.49 15.22 9.87
N GLY A 118 -6.25 14.77 8.64
CA GLY A 118 -4.93 14.83 7.98
C GLY A 118 -4.13 13.52 8.10
N GLN A 119 -4.65 12.54 8.84
CA GLN A 119 -4.16 11.16 8.80
C GLN A 119 -4.97 10.33 7.80
N ALA A 120 -4.37 9.24 7.31
CA ALA A 120 -5.07 8.26 6.48
C ALA A 120 -4.64 6.85 6.86
N ASP A 121 -5.57 5.91 6.70
CA ASP A 121 -5.31 4.48 6.72
C ASP A 121 -5.55 3.90 5.32
N PHE A 122 -5.09 2.67 5.09
CA PHE A 122 -5.34 1.95 3.86
C PHE A 122 -6.48 0.97 4.06
N SER A 123 -7.39 0.92 3.10
CA SER A 123 -8.33 -0.21 3.02
C SER A 123 -8.04 -1.00 1.75
N PRO A 124 -8.02 -2.35 1.82
CA PRO A 124 -8.05 -3.14 0.60
C PRO A 124 -9.30 -2.73 -0.19
N ALA A 125 -9.10 -2.36 -1.47
CA ALA A 125 -10.23 -2.04 -2.34
C ALA A 125 -11.07 -3.32 -2.51
N MET A 126 -12.27 -3.35 -1.95
CA MET A 126 -13.22 -4.43 -2.21
C MET A 126 -13.57 -4.38 -3.69
N SER A 127 -13.14 -5.40 -4.44
CA SER A 127 -13.66 -5.72 -5.77
C SER A 127 -15.02 -6.39 -5.63
#